data_AF-A0A2V6UFE9-F1
#
_entry.id   AF-A0A2V6UFE9-F1
#
_cell.length_a   1.000
_cell.length_b   1.000
_cell.length_c   1.000
_cell.angle_alpha   90.00
_cell.angle_beta   90.00
_cell.angle_gamma   90.00
#
_symmetry.space_group_name_H-M   'P 1'
#
loop_
_entity.id
_entity.type
_entity.pdbx_description
1 polymer ?
#
loop_
_entity_poly.entity_id
_entity_poly.type
_entity_poly.pdbx_seq_one_letter_code
_entity_poly.pdbx_strand_id
1 'polypeptide(L)'
;MIGLNELREQGRMTWTEEEHGWVAAPEDIANALATDGFAECKRELTTSRRDSRPAGGVWQGLNTRTGSVASAIWVNRLTSPNAIVFIAIDGESLTGVGVPSADGDPDREDGGEA
;
A
#
# COMPACT_ATOMS: atom_id res chain seq x y z
N MET A 1 -3.30 -13.79 11.47
CA MET A 1 -3.55 -13.01 10.24
C MET A 1 -2.67 -11.80 10.35
N ILE A 2 -1.87 -11.54 9.31
CA ILE A 2 -0.67 -10.71 9.38
C ILE A 2 -1.00 -9.34 8.79
N GLY A 3 -0.73 -8.25 9.52
CA GLY A 3 -0.97 -6.87 9.08
C GLY A 3 0.09 -6.36 8.08
N LEU A 4 -0.11 -5.17 7.51
CA LEU A 4 0.77 -4.66 6.46
C LEU A 4 2.20 -4.40 6.96
N ASN A 5 2.34 -3.94 8.21
CA ASN A 5 3.65 -3.75 8.84
C ASN A 5 4.40 -5.09 9.02
N GLU A 6 3.70 -6.12 9.45
CA GLU A 6 4.31 -7.44 9.67
C GLU A 6 4.73 -8.10 8.34
N LEU A 7 4.02 -7.85 7.22
CA LEU A 7 4.49 -8.27 5.89
C LEU A 7 5.83 -7.63 5.51
N ARG A 8 6.05 -6.37 5.90
CA ARG A 8 7.32 -5.66 5.68
C ARG A 8 8.42 -6.25 6.54
N GLU A 9 8.16 -6.47 7.83
CA GLU A 9 9.12 -7.06 8.77
C GLU A 9 9.55 -8.48 8.36
N GLN A 10 8.65 -9.25 7.75
CA GLN A 10 8.94 -10.57 7.22
C GLN A 10 9.62 -10.56 5.83
N GLY A 11 9.84 -9.38 5.23
CA GLY A 11 10.42 -9.25 3.90
C GLY A 11 9.51 -9.74 2.77
N ARG A 12 8.22 -9.95 3.04
CA ARG A 12 7.22 -10.38 2.03
C ARG A 12 6.65 -9.20 1.24
N MET A 13 6.86 -7.99 1.76
CA MET A 13 6.54 -6.72 1.11
C MET A 13 7.77 -5.81 1.20
N THR A 14 8.42 -5.57 0.06
CA THR A 14 9.68 -4.81 0.00
C THR A 14 9.52 -3.60 -0.90
N TRP A 15 9.92 -2.43 -0.40
CA TRP A 15 9.93 -1.21 -1.21
C TRP A 15 11.08 -1.26 -2.22
N THR A 16 10.81 -0.80 -3.44
CA THR A 16 11.84 -0.65 -4.47
C THR A 16 11.87 0.77 -5.00
N GLU A 17 13.02 1.43 -4.91
CA GLU A 17 13.23 2.78 -5.44
C GLU A 17 13.06 2.85 -6.97
N GLU A 18 13.48 1.80 -7.70
CA GLU A 18 13.38 1.77 -9.17
C GLU A 18 11.93 1.92 -9.66
N GLU A 19 11.01 1.17 -9.06
CA GLU A 19 9.60 1.16 -9.47
C GLU A 19 8.73 2.11 -8.65
N HIS A 20 9.30 2.79 -7.64
CA HIS A 20 8.57 3.61 -6.66
C HIS A 20 7.35 2.88 -6.09
N GLY A 21 7.53 1.61 -5.74
CA GLY A 21 6.42 0.73 -5.37
C GLY A 21 6.87 -0.46 -4.51
N TRP A 22 5.89 -1.18 -4.01
CA TRP A 22 6.09 -2.38 -3.20
C TRP A 22 6.14 -3.63 -4.05
N VAL A 23 7.14 -4.48 -3.87
CA VAL A 23 7.14 -5.83 -4.41
C VAL A 23 6.54 -6.77 -3.39
N ALA A 24 5.35 -7.29 -3.70
CA ALA A 24 4.59 -8.21 -2.85
C ALA A 24 3.57 -9.00 -3.67
N ALA A 25 3.02 -10.07 -3.09
CA ALA A 25 1.87 -10.76 -3.66
C ALA A 25 0.58 -9.93 -3.44
N PRO A 26 -0.23 -9.63 -4.47
CA PRO A 26 -1.44 -8.81 -4.32
C PRO A 26 -2.43 -9.35 -3.29
N GLU A 27 -2.56 -10.67 -3.18
CA GLU A 27 -3.41 -11.34 -2.20
C GLU A 27 -2.92 -11.14 -0.76
N ASP A 28 -1.61 -11.10 -0.54
CA ASP A 28 -1.03 -10.82 0.77
C ASP A 28 -1.37 -9.39 1.19
N ILE A 29 -1.25 -8.44 0.26
CA ILE A 29 -1.61 -7.04 0.50
C ILE A 29 -3.10 -6.89 0.84
N ALA A 30 -3.99 -7.50 0.07
CA ALA A 30 -5.43 -7.42 0.33
C ALA A 30 -5.80 -8.04 1.70
N ASN A 31 -5.22 -9.19 2.04
CA ASN A 31 -5.44 -9.84 3.33
C ASN A 31 -4.88 -9.02 4.50
N ALA A 32 -3.71 -8.40 4.31
CA ALA A 32 -3.10 -7.54 5.31
C ALA A 32 -3.93 -6.26 5.56
N LEU A 33 -4.39 -5.60 4.50
CA LEU A 33 -5.27 -4.43 4.61
C LEU A 33 -6.60 -4.79 5.29
N ALA A 34 -7.17 -5.95 4.99
CA ALA A 34 -8.35 -6.45 5.69
C ALA A 34 -8.07 -6.71 7.19
N THR A 35 -6.90 -7.26 7.51
CA THR A 35 -6.45 -7.47 8.90
C THR A 35 -6.28 -6.14 9.64
N ASP A 36 -5.78 -5.12 8.96
CA ASP A 36 -5.61 -3.75 9.50
C ASP A 36 -6.94 -2.98 9.60
N GLY A 37 -8.06 -3.61 9.22
CA GLY A 37 -9.41 -3.10 9.42
C GLY A 37 -10.07 -2.46 8.19
N PHE A 38 -9.45 -2.56 7.01
CA PHE A 38 -10.04 -2.09 5.75
C PHE A 38 -10.85 -3.20 5.09
N ALA A 39 -12.17 -3.19 5.27
CA ALA A 39 -13.05 -4.17 4.65
C ALA A 39 -13.10 -3.97 3.13
N GLU A 40 -12.86 -5.03 2.35
CA GLU A 40 -12.88 -4.99 0.88
C GLU A 40 -14.25 -4.49 0.37
N CYS A 41 -14.21 -3.40 -0.38
CA CYS A 41 -15.37 -2.82 -1.05
C CYS A 41 -15.35 -3.13 -2.55
N LYS A 42 -14.15 -3.23 -3.14
CA LYS A 42 -13.96 -3.43 -4.57
C LYS A 42 -12.70 -4.23 -4.85
N ARG A 43 -12.79 -5.15 -5.81
CA ARG A 43 -11.63 -5.80 -6.43
C ARG A 43 -11.88 -6.05 -7.91
N GLU A 44 -10.97 -5.59 -8.76
CA GLU A 44 -11.03 -5.77 -10.21
C GLU A 44 -9.68 -6.23 -10.75
N LEU A 45 -9.71 -7.17 -11.70
CA LEU A 45 -8.52 -7.63 -12.42
C LEU A 45 -8.50 -7.01 -13.82
N THR A 46 -7.33 -6.59 -14.26
CA THR A 46 -7.11 -6.13 -15.64
C THR A 46 -6.37 -7.19 -16.42
N THR A 47 -6.77 -7.44 -17.67
CA THR A 47 -6.12 -8.44 -18.54
C THR A 47 -5.38 -7.77 -19.70
N SER A 48 -4.24 -8.33 -20.09
CA SER A 48 -3.55 -7.97 -21.33
C SER A 48 -4.38 -8.40 -22.55
N ARG A 49 -4.55 -7.52 -23.55
CA ARG A 49 -5.31 -7.82 -24.78
C ARG A 49 -4.68 -8.91 -25.66
N ARG A 50 -3.35 -9.10 -25.60
CA ARG A 50 -2.65 -10.07 -26.46
C ARG A 50 -2.84 -11.51 -25.98
N ASP A 51 -2.92 -11.70 -24.68
CA ASP A 51 -2.76 -13.03 -24.06
C ASP A 51 -3.92 -13.39 -23.12
N SER A 52 -4.85 -12.45 -22.88
CA SER A 52 -5.94 -12.53 -21.88
C SER A 52 -5.48 -12.85 -20.44
N ARG A 53 -4.17 -12.81 -20.18
CA ARG A 53 -3.60 -13.02 -18.85
C ARG A 53 -3.83 -11.79 -17.99
N PRO A 54 -4.10 -11.94 -16.68
CA PRO A 54 -4.13 -10.82 -15.75
C PRO A 54 -2.81 -10.04 -15.82
N ALA A 55 -2.88 -8.78 -16.22
CA ALA A 55 -1.77 -7.85 -16.26
C ALA A 55 -1.63 -7.06 -14.95
N GLY A 56 -2.68 -7.06 -14.12
CA GLY A 56 -2.71 -6.36 -12.86
C GLY A 56 -4.12 -6.31 -12.28
N GLY A 57 -4.35 -5.32 -11.44
CA GLY A 57 -5.67 -5.09 -10.86
C GLY A 57 -5.70 -3.91 -9.91
N VAL A 58 -6.89 -3.71 -9.34
CA VAL A 58 -7.14 -2.73 -8.31
C VAL A 58 -7.98 -3.36 -7.19
N TRP A 59 -7.70 -2.94 -5.98
CA TRP A 59 -8.41 -3.29 -4.77
C TRP A 59 -8.68 -2.01 -3.99
N GLN A 60 -9.85 -1.93 -3.36
CA GLN A 60 -10.19 -0.85 -2.44
C GLN A 60 -10.93 -1.40 -1.22
N GLY A 61 -10.64 -0.82 -0.06
CA GLY A 61 -11.31 -1.16 1.19
C GLY A 61 -11.57 0.05 2.07
N LEU A 62 -12.60 -0.05 2.90
CA LEU A 62 -13.06 1.00 3.80
C LEU A 62 -12.87 0.55 5.25
N ASN A 63 -12.24 1.39 6.06
CA ASN A 63 -12.27 1.26 7.50
C ASN A 63 -13.50 2.01 8.03
N THR A 64 -14.58 1.30 8.34
CA THR A 64 -15.85 1.92 8.78
C THR A 64 -15.77 2.60 10.14
N ARG A 65 -14.68 2.38 10.90
CA ARG A 65 -14.45 3.00 12.20
C ARG A 65 -13.86 4.40 12.06
N THR A 66 -12.90 4.57 11.16
CA THR A 66 -12.21 5.86 10.94
C THR A 66 -12.78 6.64 9.76
N GLY A 67 -13.48 5.96 8.85
CA GLY A 67 -13.90 6.51 7.55
C GLY A 67 -12.81 6.46 6.48
N SER A 68 -11.60 5.97 6.82
CA SER A 68 -10.46 5.94 5.90
C SER A 68 -10.62 4.91 4.79
N VAL A 69 -10.08 5.23 3.61
CA VAL A 69 -10.09 4.36 2.43
C VAL A 69 -8.67 3.94 2.08
N ALA A 70 -8.44 2.63 2.00
CA ALA A 70 -7.22 2.07 1.44
C ALA A 70 -7.47 1.68 -0.02
N SER A 71 -6.53 2.01 -0.91
CA SER A 71 -6.51 1.58 -2.30
C SER A 71 -5.19 0.90 -2.61
N ALA A 72 -5.23 -0.21 -3.33
CA ALA A 72 -4.06 -0.91 -3.83
C ALA A 72 -4.21 -1.15 -5.33
N ILE A 73 -3.24 -0.69 -6.11
CA ILE A 73 -3.15 -0.96 -7.56
C ILE A 73 -1.91 -1.80 -7.77
N TRP A 74 -2.00 -2.85 -8.58
CA TRP A 74 -0.84 -3.67 -8.87
C TRP A 74 -0.67 -3.97 -10.35
N VAL A 75 0.59 -4.19 -10.73
CA VAL A 75 1.02 -4.60 -12.06
C VAL A 75 1.80 -5.90 -11.93
N ASN A 76 1.34 -6.94 -12.62
CA ASN A 76 1.95 -8.26 -12.57
C ASN A 76 3.29 -8.26 -13.31
N ARG A 77 4.27 -8.96 -12.74
CA ARG A 77 5.55 -9.24 -13.40
C ARG A 77 5.43 -10.55 -14.18
N LEU A 78 6.03 -10.60 -15.37
CA LEU A 78 5.84 -11.71 -16.33
C LEU A 78 6.24 -13.09 -15.79
N THR A 79 7.14 -13.15 -14.80
CA THR A 79 7.76 -14.39 -14.30
C THR A 79 7.73 -14.53 -12.78
N SER A 80 6.99 -13.67 -12.07
CA SER A 80 6.94 -13.67 -10.60
C SER A 80 5.50 -13.69 -10.09
N PRO A 81 5.19 -14.44 -9.02
CA PRO A 81 3.93 -14.30 -8.31
C PRO A 81 3.81 -12.94 -7.61
N ASN A 82 4.93 -12.27 -7.34
CA ASN A 82 4.94 -10.92 -6.79
C ASN A 82 4.71 -9.88 -7.89
N ALA A 83 3.89 -8.90 -7.59
CA ALA A 83 3.60 -7.75 -8.42
C ALA A 83 4.32 -6.50 -7.89
N ILE A 84 4.35 -5.45 -8.70
CA ILE A 84 4.60 -4.09 -8.19
C ILE A 84 3.25 -3.57 -7.71
N VAL A 85 3.18 -3.13 -6.46
CA VAL A 85 1.97 -2.69 -5.78
C VAL A 85 2.14 -1.26 -5.29
N PHE A 86 1.18 -0.42 -5.63
CA PHE A 86 1.06 0.95 -5.17
C PHE A 86 -0.10 0.99 -4.18
N ILE A 87 0.18 1.45 -2.97
CA ILE A 87 -0.81 1.49 -1.89
C ILE A 87 -1.00 2.94 -1.49
N ALA A 88 -2.24 3.36 -1.33
CA ALA A 88 -2.58 4.67 -0.78
C ALA A 88 -3.64 4.54 0.31
N ILE A 89 -3.53 5.33 1.37
CA ILE A 89 -4.54 5.49 2.42
C ILE A 89 -4.99 6.94 2.39
N ASP A 90 -6.28 7.17 2.19
CA ASP A 90 -6.86 8.52 2.07
C ASP A 90 -6.20 9.38 0.98
N GLY A 91 -5.69 8.73 -0.07
CA GLY A 91 -4.97 9.36 -1.18
C GLY A 91 -3.47 9.52 -0.97
N GLU A 92 -2.98 9.34 0.25
CA GLU A 92 -1.56 9.42 0.59
C GLU A 92 -0.84 8.11 0.28
N SER A 93 0.20 8.19 -0.55
CA SER A 93 0.95 7.02 -0.98
C SER A 93 1.76 6.45 0.17
N LEU A 94 1.56 5.17 0.46
CA LEU A 94 2.39 4.44 1.42
C LEU A 94 3.71 4.08 0.76
N THR A 95 4.80 4.70 1.20
CA THR A 95 6.15 4.45 0.66
C THR A 95 7.04 3.72 1.67
N GLY A 96 8.19 3.23 1.22
CA GLY A 96 9.20 2.59 2.08
C GLY A 96 9.74 3.48 3.19
N VAL A 97 9.62 4.80 3.03
CA VAL A 97 10.11 5.82 3.96
C VAL A 97 8.90 6.45 4.66
N GLY A 98 8.77 6.18 5.95
CA GLY A 98 7.81 6.85 6.83
C GLY A 98 6.44 6.20 6.89
N VAL A 99 6.17 5.52 8.00
CA VAL A 99 4.86 5.70 8.65
C VAL A 99 4.77 7.21 8.96
N PRO A 100 3.64 7.91 8.74
CA PRO A 100 3.44 9.18 9.43
C PRO A 100 3.36 8.82 10.91
N SER A 101 4.50 8.87 11.60
CA SER A 101 4.52 8.91 13.05
C SER A 101 3.62 10.08 13.42
N ALA A 102 2.49 9.77 14.04
CA ALA A 102 1.81 10.75 14.85
C ALA A 102 2.84 11.30 15.87
N ASP A 103 2.85 12.61 16.03
CA ASP A 103 3.77 13.44 16.82
C ASP A 103 5.11 13.82 16.20
N GLY A 104 5.22 15.13 15.91
CA GLY A 104 6.48 15.79 15.65
C GLY A 104 6.35 17.14 14.97
N ASP A 105 5.44 18.00 15.43
CA ASP A 105 5.55 19.43 15.16
C ASP A 105 6.58 20.02 16.14
N PRO A 106 7.65 20.67 15.63
CA PRO A 106 8.15 21.82 16.34
C PRO A 106 8.18 23.02 15.40
N ASP A 107 7.09 23.78 15.39
CA ASP A 107 7.15 25.24 15.33
C ASP A 107 8.19 25.70 16.36
N ARG A 108 9.40 26.00 15.89
CA ARG A 108 10.38 26.78 16.65
C ARG A 108 10.32 28.21 16.13
N GLU A 109 9.40 28.97 16.71
CA GLU A 109 9.48 30.42 16.74
C GLU A 109 10.73 30.82 17.53
N ASP A 110 11.77 31.30 16.85
CA ASP A 110 12.92 31.94 17.49
C ASP A 110 12.68 33.46 17.49
N GLY A 111 11.91 33.90 18.48
CA GLY A 111 11.85 35.29 18.91
C GLY A 111 12.71 35.47 20.17
N GLY A 112 13.70 36.36 20.14
CA GLY A 112 14.46 36.69 21.36
C GLY A 112 15.74 37.48 21.13
N GLU A 113 15.57 38.79 21.00
CA GLU A 113 16.44 39.94 21.34
C GLU A 113 17.91 39.72 21.76
N ALA A 114 18.81 40.53 21.15
CA ALA A 114 19.87 41.28 21.83
C ALA A 114 20.25 42.54 21.01
#